data_AF-A0A0A9WDD7-F1
#
_entry.id   AF-A0A0A9WDD7-F1
#
_cell.length_a   1.000
_cell.length_b   1.000
_cell.length_c   1.000
_cell.angle_alpha   90.00
_cell.angle_beta   90.00
_cell.angle_gamma   90.00
#
_symmetry.space_group_name_H-M   'P 1'
#
loop_
_entity.id
_entity.type
_entity.pdbx_description
1 polymer ?
#
loop_
_entity_poly.entity_id
_entity_poly.type
_entity_poly.pdbx_seq_one_letter_code
_entity_poly.pdbx_strand_id
1 'polypeptide(L)'
;MTAPTGNMFWIEPCGGHVGENPSGERRTDAEMLETIRVITERALNTAKSFDEAYVNEIRIFTQHLFNGRTVEQTDKDFPDSKLFNPQDVPNKLNEPVPSSHFDRLSEKTLAENLIKQYDHLQTLAIAVEGVVDDQESSRPKFAENYKSLLNTLKQVMCEVHSAISELGYEGQIQHKERPIRQPQDVSYKSIYNWLIYRDYILLMQYLKQTTEFFLAALEKQG
;
A
#
# COMPACT_ATOMS: atom_id res chain seq x y z
N MET A 1 -10.20 3.76 34.56
CA MET A 1 -9.24 4.27 33.55
C MET A 1 -10.07 4.60 32.33
N THR A 2 -10.25 5.89 32.05
CA THR A 2 -11.02 6.37 30.89
C THR A 2 -10.17 6.18 29.63
N ALA A 3 -10.73 5.53 28.61
CA ALA A 3 -10.07 5.39 27.31
C ALA A 3 -9.82 6.79 26.71
N PRO A 4 -8.70 7.01 25.99
CA PRO A 4 -8.43 8.30 25.35
C PRO A 4 -9.55 8.62 24.35
N THR A 5 -10.15 9.80 24.46
CA THR A 5 -11.27 10.29 23.63
C THR A 5 -10.82 11.15 22.45
N GLY A 6 -9.54 11.10 22.07
CA GLY A 6 -9.01 11.77 20.88
C GLY A 6 -8.98 10.81 19.69
N ASN A 7 -9.23 11.32 18.47
CA ASN A 7 -8.98 10.55 17.25
C ASN A 7 -7.52 10.06 17.29
N MET A 8 -7.33 8.74 17.35
CA MET A 8 -6.00 8.16 17.34
C MET A 8 -5.50 8.23 15.89
N PHE A 9 -4.64 9.20 15.61
CA PHE A 9 -3.90 9.22 14.35
C PHE A 9 -3.13 7.91 14.21
N TRP A 10 -3.06 7.43 12.97
CA TRP A 10 -2.21 6.28 12.67
C TRP A 10 -0.75 6.64 12.96
N ILE A 11 -0.05 5.76 13.69
CA ILE A 11 1.33 6.03 14.10
C ILE A 11 2.24 5.83 12.89
N GLU A 12 2.88 6.91 12.47
CA GLU A 12 3.86 6.88 11.38
C GLU A 12 5.01 5.92 11.71
N PRO A 13 5.32 4.95 10.82
CA PRO A 13 6.25 3.87 11.11
C PRO A 13 7.71 4.32 11.05
N CYS A 14 7.95 5.52 10.52
CA CYS A 14 9.27 6.05 10.24
C CYS A 14 9.84 6.86 11.41
N GLY A 15 9.09 6.97 12.51
CA GLY A 15 9.59 7.49 13.79
C GLY A 15 9.58 9.01 13.95
N GLY A 16 9.09 9.77 12.95
CA GLY A 16 9.03 11.23 12.98
C GLY A 16 10.40 11.89 12.79
N HIS A 17 10.44 12.87 11.88
CA HIS A 17 11.61 13.66 11.47
C HIS A 17 12.83 12.82 11.06
N VAL A 18 12.91 12.51 9.76
CA VAL A 18 14.19 12.34 9.07
C VAL A 18 14.80 13.74 8.91
N GLY A 19 15.09 14.39 10.04
CA GLY A 19 15.28 15.83 10.12
C GLY A 19 16.48 16.25 10.94
N GLU A 20 17.44 15.37 11.21
CA GLU A 20 18.77 15.75 11.72
C GLU A 20 19.84 14.84 11.14
N ASN A 21 20.07 14.93 9.82
CA ASN A 21 21.41 14.64 9.30
C ASN A 21 22.12 15.98 9.05
N PRO A 22 23.03 16.40 9.95
CA PRO A 22 23.93 17.50 9.66
C PRO A 22 24.86 17.02 8.54
N SER A 23 24.93 17.75 7.43
CA SER A 23 25.95 17.63 6.36
C SER A 23 25.89 16.44 5.36
N GLY A 24 24.77 15.72 5.23
CA GLY A 24 24.61 14.74 4.13
C GLY A 24 24.15 15.40 2.83
N GLU A 25 24.82 15.13 1.72
CA GLU A 25 24.34 15.54 0.39
C GLU A 25 23.04 14.78 0.05
N ARG A 26 22.03 15.51 -0.46
CA ARG A 26 20.74 14.93 -0.83
C ARG A 26 20.92 13.91 -1.95
N ARG A 27 20.18 12.80 -1.92
CA ARG A 27 20.13 11.86 -3.04
C ARG A 27 19.58 12.54 -4.30
N THR A 28 20.09 12.13 -5.45
CA THR A 28 19.49 12.51 -6.73
C THR A 28 18.08 11.90 -6.85
N ASP A 29 17.23 12.51 -7.67
CA ASP A 29 15.87 12.00 -7.90
C ASP A 29 15.89 10.57 -8.44
N ALA A 30 16.89 10.22 -9.25
CA ALA A 30 17.10 8.86 -9.75
C ALA A 30 17.44 7.87 -8.63
N GLU A 31 18.35 8.21 -7.72
CA GLU A 31 18.71 7.36 -6.58
C GLU A 31 17.54 7.15 -5.61
N MET A 32 16.76 8.20 -5.34
CA MET A 32 15.54 8.11 -4.52
C MET A 32 14.52 7.16 -5.14
N LEU A 33 14.21 7.37 -6.42
CA LEU A 33 13.24 6.53 -7.15
C LEU A 33 13.72 5.09 -7.28
N GLU A 34 15.01 4.84 -7.53
CA GLU A 34 15.56 3.49 -7.61
C GLU A 34 15.45 2.76 -6.27
N THR A 35 15.70 3.46 -5.16
CA THR A 35 15.52 2.90 -3.81
C THR A 35 14.04 2.51 -3.58
N ILE A 36 13.11 3.40 -3.93
CA ILE A 36 11.66 3.15 -3.84
C ILE A 36 11.27 1.94 -4.71
N ARG A 37 11.81 1.85 -5.94
CA ARG A 37 11.55 0.74 -6.86
C ARG A 37 11.99 -0.60 -6.26
N VAL A 38 13.22 -0.66 -5.74
CA VAL A 38 13.80 -1.87 -5.15
C VAL A 38 13.04 -2.32 -3.91
N ILE A 39 12.68 -1.40 -3.01
CA ILE A 39 11.94 -1.77 -1.80
C ILE A 39 10.50 -2.19 -2.12
N THR A 40 9.88 -1.58 -3.13
CA THR A 40 8.55 -1.97 -3.63
C THR A 40 8.58 -3.34 -4.30
N GLU A 41 9.62 -3.66 -5.07
CA GLU A 41 9.85 -5.00 -5.64
C GLU A 41 9.96 -6.06 -4.52
N ARG A 42 10.71 -5.74 -3.46
CA ARG A 42 10.81 -6.63 -2.29
C ARG A 42 9.46 -6.84 -1.64
N ALA A 43 8.68 -5.77 -1.45
CA ALA A 43 7.33 -5.85 -0.89
C ALA A 43 6.38 -6.71 -1.74
N LEU A 44 6.48 -6.63 -3.07
CA LEU A 44 5.76 -7.52 -4.00
C LEU A 44 6.22 -8.97 -3.87
N ASN A 45 7.52 -9.22 -3.77
CA ASN A 45 8.05 -10.57 -3.62
C ASN A 45 7.65 -11.20 -2.28
N THR A 46 7.54 -10.40 -1.21
CA THR A 46 6.97 -10.86 0.07
C THR A 46 5.49 -11.22 -0.05
N ALA A 47 4.70 -10.47 -0.83
CA ALA A 47 3.33 -10.88 -1.12
C ALA A 47 3.30 -12.17 -1.94
N LYS A 48 4.09 -12.27 -3.02
CA LYS A 48 4.18 -13.48 -3.85
C LYS A 48 4.68 -14.71 -3.10
N SER A 49 5.54 -14.58 -2.09
CA SER A 49 5.94 -15.73 -1.28
C SER A 49 4.78 -16.28 -0.44
N PHE A 50 3.69 -15.51 -0.29
CA PHE A 50 2.45 -16.03 0.26
C PHE A 50 1.66 -16.80 -0.80
N ASP A 51 1.77 -16.45 -2.09
CA ASP A 51 0.93 -16.97 -3.16
C ASP A 51 0.92 -18.51 -3.24
N GLU A 52 2.03 -19.23 -3.08
CA GLU A 52 2.00 -20.68 -3.33
C GLU A 52 1.05 -21.45 -2.39
N ALA A 53 0.96 -21.05 -1.12
CA ALA A 53 0.03 -21.63 -0.14
C ALA A 53 -1.27 -20.83 -0.04
N TYR A 54 -1.19 -19.50 -0.06
CA TYR A 54 -2.31 -18.59 0.14
C TYR A 54 -3.16 -18.46 -1.12
N VAL A 55 -2.63 -18.47 -2.35
CA VAL A 55 -3.46 -18.51 -3.59
C VAL A 55 -4.09 -19.86 -3.80
N ASN A 56 -3.46 -20.97 -3.41
CA ASN A 56 -4.14 -22.27 -3.48
C ASN A 56 -5.29 -22.34 -2.47
N GLU A 57 -5.07 -21.92 -1.23
CA GLU A 57 -6.15 -21.84 -0.25
C GLU A 57 -7.18 -20.78 -0.62
N ILE A 58 -6.78 -19.58 -1.05
CA ILE A 58 -7.68 -18.52 -1.53
C ILE A 58 -8.42 -18.98 -2.75
N ARG A 59 -7.83 -19.68 -3.72
CA ARG A 59 -8.54 -20.16 -4.91
C ARG A 59 -9.61 -21.16 -4.50
N ILE A 60 -9.29 -22.07 -3.58
CA ILE A 60 -10.26 -22.99 -2.98
C ILE A 60 -11.31 -22.21 -2.17
N PHE A 61 -10.90 -21.19 -1.43
CA PHE A 61 -11.70 -20.34 -0.55
C PHE A 61 -12.60 -19.37 -1.30
N THR A 62 -12.15 -18.81 -2.43
CA THR A 62 -12.89 -17.94 -3.35
C THR A 62 -13.82 -18.79 -4.21
N GLN A 63 -13.40 -19.99 -4.61
CA GLN A 63 -14.32 -20.98 -5.18
C GLN A 63 -15.42 -21.39 -4.18
N HIS A 64 -15.11 -21.54 -2.89
CA HIS A 64 -16.10 -21.90 -1.86
C HIS A 64 -16.96 -20.73 -1.37
N LEU A 65 -16.40 -19.54 -1.10
CA LEU A 65 -17.14 -18.36 -0.61
C LEU A 65 -17.84 -17.59 -1.72
N PHE A 66 -17.22 -17.50 -2.89
CA PHE A 66 -17.82 -16.80 -4.03
C PHE A 66 -18.48 -17.76 -5.03
N ASN A 67 -18.69 -19.04 -4.69
CA ASN A 67 -19.34 -20.03 -5.57
C ASN A 67 -18.69 -20.12 -6.96
N GLY A 68 -17.36 -20.04 -7.04
CA GLY A 68 -16.61 -20.10 -8.30
C GLY A 68 -16.55 -18.79 -9.10
N ARG A 69 -16.92 -17.66 -8.50
CA ARG A 69 -16.84 -16.33 -9.15
C ARG A 69 -15.39 -15.81 -9.26
N THR A 70 -15.15 -14.95 -10.26
CA THR A 70 -13.87 -14.25 -10.47
C THR A 70 -13.70 -13.05 -9.53
N VAL A 71 -12.48 -12.51 -9.45
CA VAL A 71 -12.15 -11.28 -8.69
C VAL A 71 -13.07 -10.13 -9.11
N GLU A 72 -13.29 -9.95 -10.40
CA GLU A 72 -14.12 -8.87 -10.96
C GLU A 72 -15.61 -9.05 -10.62
N GLN A 73 -16.06 -10.29 -10.43
CA GLN A 73 -17.43 -10.58 -10.01
C GLN A 73 -17.59 -10.26 -8.52
N THR A 74 -16.62 -10.64 -7.68
CA THR A 74 -16.58 -10.26 -6.27
C THR A 74 -16.56 -8.74 -6.08
N ASP A 75 -15.78 -8.00 -6.86
CA ASP A 75 -15.73 -6.54 -6.82
C ASP A 75 -17.10 -5.88 -7.03
N LYS A 76 -17.99 -6.50 -7.81
CA LYS A 76 -19.35 -5.99 -8.05
C LYS A 76 -20.27 -6.22 -6.86
N ASP A 77 -20.06 -7.32 -6.14
CA ASP A 77 -20.85 -7.66 -4.96
C ASP A 77 -20.43 -6.86 -3.73
N PHE A 78 -19.19 -6.36 -3.73
CA PHE A 78 -18.63 -5.54 -2.66
C PHE A 78 -18.05 -4.23 -3.23
N PRO A 79 -18.87 -3.32 -3.78
CA PRO A 79 -18.38 -2.09 -4.39
C PRO A 79 -17.64 -1.19 -3.39
N ASP A 80 -18.03 -1.23 -2.11
CA ASP A 80 -17.41 -0.48 -1.01
C ASP A 80 -16.12 -1.13 -0.48
N SER A 81 -15.70 -2.27 -1.06
CA SER A 81 -14.48 -2.97 -0.63
C SER A 81 -13.18 -2.41 -1.20
N LYS A 82 -13.26 -1.49 -2.16
CA LYS A 82 -12.08 -0.94 -2.81
C LYS A 82 -11.46 0.12 -1.92
N LEU A 83 -10.21 -0.09 -1.51
CA LEU A 83 -9.47 0.92 -0.75
C LEU A 83 -9.15 2.16 -1.58
N PHE A 84 -9.06 2.02 -2.91
CA PHE A 84 -8.60 3.07 -3.81
C PHE A 84 -9.65 3.40 -4.86
N ASN A 85 -9.74 4.70 -5.18
CA ASN A 85 -10.51 5.15 -6.32
C ASN A 85 -9.83 4.67 -7.62
N PRO A 86 -10.55 4.02 -8.55
CA PRO A 86 -9.99 3.60 -9.84
C PRO A 86 -9.42 4.74 -10.70
N GLN A 87 -9.74 5.99 -10.42
CA GLN A 87 -9.13 7.15 -11.08
C GLN A 87 -7.71 7.45 -10.56
N ASP A 88 -7.48 7.16 -9.28
CA ASP A 88 -6.20 7.34 -8.61
C ASP A 88 -5.28 6.14 -8.84
N VAL A 89 -5.80 4.93 -8.65
CA VAL A 89 -5.06 3.67 -8.83
C VAL A 89 -5.80 2.80 -9.86
N PRO A 90 -5.51 2.95 -11.16
CA PRO A 90 -6.34 2.41 -12.24
C PRO A 90 -5.97 0.99 -12.69
N ASN A 91 -4.81 0.47 -12.27
CA ASN A 91 -4.41 -0.88 -12.66
C ASN A 91 -5.32 -1.92 -12.02
N LYS A 92 -5.52 -3.01 -12.73
CA LYS A 92 -6.07 -4.22 -12.14
C LYS A 92 -4.94 -5.11 -11.63
N LEU A 93 -5.32 -6.11 -10.85
CA LEU A 93 -4.38 -7.09 -10.32
C LEU A 93 -3.60 -7.74 -11.46
N ASN A 94 -2.27 -7.63 -11.43
CA ASN A 94 -1.35 -8.17 -12.44
C ASN A 94 -1.51 -7.59 -13.86
N GLU A 95 -2.21 -6.46 -13.99
CA GLU A 95 -2.30 -5.72 -15.24
C GLU A 95 -1.44 -4.45 -15.18
N PRO A 96 -0.92 -3.96 -16.32
CA PRO A 96 -0.20 -2.71 -16.38
C PRO A 96 -1.12 -1.51 -16.10
N VAL A 97 -0.54 -0.42 -15.58
CA VAL A 97 -1.21 0.88 -15.47
C VAL A 97 -1.52 1.38 -16.89
N PRO A 98 -2.75 1.85 -17.17
CA PRO A 98 -3.11 2.35 -18.49
C PRO A 98 -2.25 3.55 -18.91
N SER A 99 -1.84 3.59 -20.18
CA SER A 99 -1.01 4.70 -20.72
C SER A 99 -1.64 6.08 -20.50
N SER A 100 -2.95 6.20 -20.68
CA SER A 100 -3.70 7.44 -20.41
C SER A 100 -3.54 7.99 -18.99
N HIS A 101 -3.20 7.13 -18.01
CA HIS A 101 -2.91 7.56 -16.65
C HIS A 101 -1.48 8.11 -16.54
N PHE A 102 -0.51 7.52 -17.24
CA PHE A 102 0.85 8.08 -17.33
C PHE A 102 0.88 9.45 -18.00
N ASP A 103 0.03 9.67 -19.01
CA ASP A 103 -0.12 11.00 -19.63
C ASP A 103 -0.51 12.04 -18.57
N ARG A 104 -1.48 11.73 -17.71
CA ARG A 104 -1.88 12.61 -16.59
C ARG A 104 -0.81 12.73 -15.51
N LEU A 105 -0.05 11.68 -15.25
CA LEU A 105 1.07 11.74 -14.31
C LEU A 105 2.22 12.62 -14.83
N SER A 106 2.41 12.69 -16.15
CA SER A 106 3.45 13.52 -16.76
C SER A 106 3.24 15.03 -16.52
N GLU A 107 2.00 15.43 -16.24
CA GLU A 107 1.63 16.81 -15.89
C GLU A 107 1.94 17.14 -14.41
N LYS A 108 2.26 16.13 -13.59
CA LYS A 108 2.56 16.30 -12.16
C LYS A 108 4.05 16.31 -11.89
N THR A 109 4.43 17.05 -10.85
CA THR A 109 5.78 16.97 -10.30
C THR A 109 6.01 15.64 -9.57
N LEU A 110 7.27 15.23 -9.45
CA LEU A 110 7.65 14.07 -8.66
C LEU A 110 7.13 14.16 -7.21
N ALA A 111 7.26 15.34 -6.59
CA ALA A 111 6.80 15.56 -5.22
C ALA A 111 5.29 15.36 -5.06
N GLU A 112 4.47 15.93 -5.96
CA GLU A 112 3.02 15.74 -5.94
C GLU A 112 2.62 14.27 -6.11
N ASN A 113 3.32 13.53 -6.98
CA ASN A 113 3.09 12.10 -7.11
C ASN A 113 3.45 11.36 -5.82
N LEU A 114 4.64 11.56 -5.26
CA LEU A 114 5.08 10.87 -4.04
C LEU A 114 4.16 11.13 -2.85
N ILE A 115 3.68 12.37 -2.66
CA ILE A 115 2.70 12.71 -1.62
C ILE A 115 1.41 11.91 -1.81
N LYS A 116 0.89 11.85 -3.05
CA LYS A 116 -0.32 11.09 -3.36
C LYS A 116 -0.11 9.58 -3.15
N GLN A 117 1.06 9.04 -3.51
CA GLN A 117 1.41 7.65 -3.22
C GLN A 117 1.45 7.40 -1.71
N TYR A 118 2.02 8.32 -0.93
CA TYR A 118 2.07 8.21 0.53
C TYR A 118 0.68 8.19 1.16
N ASP A 119 -0.27 8.98 0.66
CA ASP A 119 -1.68 8.92 1.07
C ASP A 119 -2.31 7.54 0.83
N HIS A 120 -2.04 6.93 -0.33
CA HIS A 120 -2.50 5.56 -0.63
C HIS A 120 -1.84 4.52 0.29
N LEU A 121 -0.54 4.66 0.55
CA LEU A 121 0.20 3.76 1.45
C LEU A 121 -0.32 3.83 2.89
N GLN A 122 -0.64 5.03 3.39
CA GLN A 122 -1.28 5.20 4.70
C GLN A 122 -2.64 4.48 4.76
N THR A 123 -3.46 4.63 3.71
CA THR A 123 -4.77 3.94 3.62
C THR A 123 -4.59 2.42 3.70
N LEU A 124 -3.62 1.88 2.96
CA LEU A 124 -3.32 0.46 2.97
C LEU A 124 -2.79 0.00 4.33
N ALA A 125 -1.89 0.75 4.95
CA ALA A 125 -1.27 0.38 6.21
C ALA A 125 -2.30 0.27 7.34
N ILE A 126 -3.22 1.23 7.43
CA ILE A 126 -4.35 1.18 8.37
C ILE A 126 -5.18 -0.09 8.16
N ALA A 127 -5.45 -0.45 6.90
CA ALA A 127 -6.24 -1.63 6.58
C ALA A 127 -5.51 -2.94 6.92
N VAL A 128 -4.23 -3.06 6.60
CA VAL A 128 -3.38 -4.22 6.91
C VAL A 128 -3.20 -4.38 8.42
N GLU A 129 -2.98 -3.29 9.17
CA GLU A 129 -2.93 -3.34 10.63
C GLU A 129 -4.25 -3.82 11.24
N GLY A 130 -5.38 -3.39 10.66
CA GLY A 130 -6.68 -3.94 11.05
C GLY A 130 -6.71 -5.47 10.91
N VAL A 131 -6.22 -6.01 9.80
CA VAL A 131 -6.13 -7.46 9.62
C VAL A 131 -5.22 -8.08 10.67
N VAL A 132 -4.02 -7.55 10.90
CA VAL A 132 -3.09 -8.07 11.92
C VAL A 132 -3.75 -8.13 13.30
N ASP A 133 -4.40 -7.05 13.75
CA ASP A 133 -5.09 -6.99 15.04
C ASP A 133 -6.21 -8.03 15.16
N ASP A 134 -7.01 -8.21 14.09
CA ASP A 134 -8.04 -9.26 14.03
C ASP A 134 -7.44 -10.66 14.15
N GLN A 135 -6.27 -10.89 13.57
CA GLN A 135 -5.60 -12.18 13.56
C GLN A 135 -4.94 -12.48 14.92
N GLU A 136 -4.41 -11.49 15.64
CA GLU A 136 -3.86 -11.71 16.99
C GLU A 136 -4.90 -12.20 18.00
N SER A 137 -6.17 -11.86 17.78
CA SER A 137 -7.29 -12.31 18.64
C SER A 137 -7.75 -13.76 18.38
N SER A 138 -7.35 -14.40 17.27
CA SER A 138 -7.95 -15.67 16.79
C SER A 138 -6.98 -16.77 16.35
N ARG A 139 -5.65 -16.60 16.49
CA ARG A 139 -4.59 -17.51 15.97
C ARG A 139 -4.86 -18.13 14.57
N PRO A 140 -5.14 -17.31 13.57
CA PRO A 140 -5.40 -17.78 12.22
C PRO A 140 -4.10 -18.12 11.49
N LYS A 141 -4.25 -19.02 10.51
CA LYS A 141 -3.21 -19.64 9.70
C LYS A 141 -2.24 -18.67 8.99
N PHE A 142 -2.63 -17.41 8.80
CA PHE A 142 -1.89 -16.40 8.03
C PHE A 142 -1.47 -15.16 8.84
N ALA A 143 -1.49 -15.22 10.18
CA ALA A 143 -1.13 -14.06 11.01
C ALA A 143 0.30 -13.54 10.73
N GLU A 144 1.29 -14.43 10.67
CA GLU A 144 2.69 -14.07 10.40
C GLU A 144 2.91 -13.55 8.97
N ASN A 145 2.07 -14.03 8.04
CA ASN A 145 1.99 -13.51 6.69
C ASN A 145 1.56 -12.03 6.74
N TYR A 146 0.40 -11.69 7.31
CA TYR A 146 -0.01 -10.28 7.37
C TYR A 146 0.98 -9.37 8.13
N LYS A 147 1.64 -9.88 9.17
CA LYS A 147 2.74 -9.16 9.84
C LYS A 147 3.90 -8.86 8.90
N SER A 148 4.28 -9.83 8.07
CA SER A 148 5.35 -9.66 7.08
C SER A 148 4.97 -8.62 6.02
N LEU A 149 3.72 -8.61 5.53
CA LEU A 149 3.22 -7.56 4.61
C LEU A 149 3.25 -6.18 5.26
N LEU A 150 2.81 -6.09 6.50
CA LEU A 150 2.81 -4.84 7.23
C LEU A 150 4.24 -4.29 7.38
N ASN A 151 5.20 -5.16 7.72
CA ASN A 151 6.59 -4.76 7.88
C ASN A 151 7.20 -4.27 6.56
N THR A 152 6.95 -4.96 5.44
CA THR A 152 7.45 -4.51 4.14
C THR A 152 6.75 -3.25 3.64
N LEU A 153 5.45 -3.10 3.92
CA LEU A 153 4.73 -1.86 3.64
C LEU A 153 5.31 -0.68 4.41
N LYS A 154 5.62 -0.87 5.70
CA LYS A 154 6.27 0.15 6.53
C LYS A 154 7.63 0.57 5.95
N GLN A 155 8.43 -0.37 5.44
CA GLN A 155 9.69 -0.05 4.76
C GLN A 155 9.47 0.81 3.50
N VAL A 156 8.52 0.42 2.65
CA VAL A 156 8.15 1.20 1.44
C VAL A 156 7.72 2.62 1.84
N MET A 157 6.87 2.74 2.86
CA MET A 157 6.41 4.03 3.37
C MET A 157 7.57 4.92 3.81
N CYS A 158 8.57 4.36 4.51
CA CYS A 158 9.68 5.17 4.98
C CYS A 158 10.61 5.64 3.88
N GLU A 159 10.81 4.86 2.82
CA GLU A 159 11.55 5.34 1.65
C GLU A 159 10.79 6.45 0.92
N VAL A 160 9.48 6.31 0.75
CA VAL A 160 8.64 7.36 0.13
C VAL A 160 8.61 8.63 0.99
N HIS A 161 8.43 8.50 2.31
CA HIS A 161 8.48 9.64 3.23
C HIS A 161 9.85 10.34 3.20
N SER A 162 10.94 9.58 3.22
CA SER A 162 12.29 10.13 3.14
C SER A 162 12.51 10.89 1.83
N ALA A 163 12.03 10.36 0.70
CA ALA A 163 12.10 11.08 -0.58
C ALA A 163 11.29 12.38 -0.58
N ILE A 164 10.09 12.39 0.02
CA ILE A 164 9.28 13.61 0.19
C ILE A 164 10.01 14.65 1.06
N SER A 165 10.65 14.20 2.14
CA SER A 165 11.43 15.06 3.04
C SER A 165 12.68 15.64 2.36
N GLU A 166 13.43 14.81 1.63
CA GLU A 166 14.59 15.25 0.82
C GLU A 166 14.18 16.24 -0.29
N LEU A 167 12.97 16.11 -0.83
CA LEU A 167 12.38 17.07 -1.75
C LEU A 167 11.97 18.40 -1.07
N GLY A 168 11.85 18.44 0.25
CA GLY A 168 11.42 19.61 1.03
C GLY A 168 9.89 19.73 1.17
N TYR A 169 9.14 18.64 0.99
CA TYR A 169 7.67 18.63 0.95
C TYR A 169 7.01 17.88 2.12
N GLU A 170 7.75 17.52 3.17
CA GLU A 170 7.23 16.79 4.35
C GLU A 170 6.02 17.47 4.98
N GLY A 171 6.02 18.80 5.08
CA GLY A 171 4.89 19.57 5.62
C GLY A 171 3.59 19.52 4.81
N GLN A 172 3.61 18.92 3.62
CA GLN A 172 2.41 18.71 2.80
C GLN A 172 1.76 17.34 3.03
N ILE A 173 2.41 16.46 3.80
CA ILE A 173 1.85 15.15 4.15
C ILE A 173 0.64 15.34 5.06
N GLN A 174 -0.47 14.74 4.67
CA GLN A 174 -1.68 14.66 5.48
C GLN A 174 -1.71 13.31 6.20
N HIS A 175 -1.63 13.33 7.53
CA HIS A 175 -1.68 12.12 8.33
C HIS A 175 -3.11 11.60 8.46
N LYS A 176 -3.31 10.30 8.20
CA LYS A 176 -4.63 9.67 8.32
C LYS A 176 -4.96 9.27 9.76
N GLU A 177 -6.23 9.44 10.10
CA GLU A 177 -6.79 8.91 11.34
C GLU A 177 -7.05 7.42 11.22
N ARG A 178 -6.84 6.69 12.32
CA ARG A 178 -7.23 5.29 12.41
C ARG A 178 -8.71 5.19 12.79
N PRO A 179 -9.59 4.64 11.93
CA PRO A 179 -10.99 4.51 12.27
C PRO A 179 -11.21 3.48 13.39
N ILE A 180 -12.20 3.73 14.24
CA ILE A 180 -12.66 2.74 15.23
C ILE A 180 -13.37 1.61 14.47
N ARG A 181 -12.82 0.40 14.52
CA ARG A 181 -13.40 -0.76 13.84
C ARG A 181 -14.51 -1.38 14.67
N GLN A 182 -15.65 -1.64 14.03
CA GLN A 182 -16.76 -2.36 14.64
C GLN A 182 -16.54 -3.88 14.55
N PRO A 183 -17.08 -4.68 15.48
CA PRO A 183 -17.05 -6.14 15.39
C PRO A 183 -17.69 -6.63 14.09
N GLN A 184 -17.02 -7.55 13.40
CA GLN A 184 -17.49 -8.16 12.15
C GLN A 184 -17.60 -9.68 12.29
N ASP A 185 -18.52 -10.30 11.54
CA ASP A 185 -18.65 -11.77 11.45
C ASP A 185 -17.42 -12.37 10.72
N VAL A 186 -17.07 -13.62 11.06
CA VAL A 186 -15.90 -14.38 10.57
C VAL A 186 -15.88 -14.51 9.05
N SER A 187 -17.04 -14.77 8.42
CA SER A 187 -17.14 -14.87 6.96
C SER A 187 -16.80 -13.54 6.29
N TYR A 188 -17.28 -12.43 6.85
CA TYR A 188 -16.97 -11.09 6.36
C TYR A 188 -15.49 -10.76 6.57
N LYS A 189 -14.92 -11.07 7.74
CA LYS A 189 -13.50 -10.86 8.03
C LYS A 189 -12.59 -11.57 7.04
N SER A 190 -12.95 -12.78 6.64
CA SER A 190 -12.12 -13.54 5.71
C SER A 190 -12.17 -12.99 4.28
N ILE A 191 -13.34 -12.54 3.83
CA ILE A 191 -13.49 -11.80 2.56
C ILE A 191 -12.71 -10.49 2.62
N TYR A 192 -12.85 -9.73 3.70
CA TYR A 192 -12.14 -8.48 3.91
C TYR A 192 -10.61 -8.67 3.88
N ASN A 193 -10.07 -9.67 4.59
CA ASN A 193 -8.64 -9.97 4.56
C ASN A 193 -8.15 -10.23 3.14
N TRP A 194 -8.89 -11.02 2.36
CA TRP A 194 -8.57 -11.26 0.95
C TRP A 194 -8.56 -9.96 0.12
N LEU A 195 -9.55 -9.08 0.31
CA LEU A 195 -9.61 -7.78 -0.36
C LEU A 195 -8.39 -6.91 -0.01
N ILE A 196 -7.96 -6.90 1.25
CA ILE A 196 -6.76 -6.17 1.69
C ILE A 196 -5.50 -6.72 1.05
N TYR A 197 -5.36 -8.04 0.94
CA TYR A 197 -4.24 -8.67 0.24
C TYR A 197 -4.21 -8.31 -1.26
N ARG A 198 -5.37 -8.35 -1.92
CA ARG A 198 -5.51 -7.91 -3.33
C ARG A 198 -5.05 -6.47 -3.49
N ASP A 199 -5.56 -5.57 -2.64
CA ASP A 199 -5.26 -4.14 -2.72
C ASP A 199 -3.81 -3.83 -2.37
N TYR A 200 -3.17 -4.64 -1.52
CA TYR A 200 -1.73 -4.58 -1.29
C TYR A 200 -0.95 -4.81 -2.59
N ILE A 201 -1.22 -5.91 -3.30
CA ILE A 201 -0.51 -6.22 -4.55
C ILE A 201 -0.77 -5.13 -5.59
N LEU A 202 -2.03 -4.73 -5.71
CA LEU A 202 -2.46 -3.71 -6.67
C LEU A 202 -1.71 -2.39 -6.45
N LEU A 203 -1.65 -1.89 -5.21
CA LEU A 203 -0.94 -0.65 -4.89
C LEU A 203 0.58 -0.79 -5.10
N MET A 204 1.19 -1.90 -4.70
CA MET A 204 2.64 -2.07 -4.91
C MET A 204 2.99 -2.16 -6.40
N GLN A 205 2.14 -2.78 -7.22
CA GLN A 205 2.29 -2.77 -8.68
C GLN A 205 2.17 -1.38 -9.27
N TYR A 206 1.22 -0.59 -8.78
CA TYR A 206 1.03 0.80 -9.18
C TYR A 206 2.24 1.67 -8.82
N LEU A 207 2.69 1.59 -7.56
CA LEU A 207 3.84 2.35 -7.08
C LEU A 207 5.11 2.01 -7.87
N LYS A 208 5.36 0.73 -8.14
CA LYS A 208 6.50 0.30 -8.95
C LYS A 208 6.44 0.89 -10.37
N GLN A 209 5.30 0.75 -11.06
CA GLN A 209 5.16 1.22 -12.44
C GLN A 209 5.21 2.75 -12.56
N THR A 210 4.63 3.47 -11.61
CA THR A 210 4.73 4.94 -11.58
C THR A 210 6.15 5.40 -11.27
N THR A 211 6.86 4.72 -10.36
CA THR A 211 8.28 4.97 -10.08
C THR A 211 9.15 4.75 -11.32
N GLU A 212 8.97 3.64 -12.04
CA GLU A 212 9.66 3.33 -13.30
C GLU A 212 9.37 4.38 -14.39
N PHE A 213 8.14 4.88 -14.46
CA PHE A 213 7.78 5.96 -15.37
C PHE A 213 8.57 7.25 -15.11
N PHE A 214 8.67 7.68 -13.84
CA PHE A 214 9.45 8.88 -13.49
C PHE A 214 10.95 8.68 -13.70
N LEU A 215 11.50 7.49 -13.41
CA LEU A 215 12.90 7.15 -13.70
C LEU A 215 13.20 7.29 -15.19
N ALA A 216 12.38 6.68 -16.05
CA ALA A 216 12.55 6.76 -17.50
C ALA A 216 12.41 8.20 -18.05
N ALA A 217 11.69 9.08 -17.35
CA ALA A 217 11.60 10.49 -17.71
C ALA A 217 12.89 11.25 -17.37
N LEU A 218 13.54 10.94 -16.25
CA LEU A 218 14.82 11.54 -15.85
C LEU A 218 15.97 11.11 -16.79
N GLU A 219 16.00 9.84 -17.19
CA GLU A 219 17.02 9.30 -18.12
C GLU A 219 16.99 9.97 -19.50
N LYS A 220 15.85 10.54 -19.91
CA LYS A 220 15.71 11.26 -21.19
C LYS A 220 16.17 12.71 -21.11
N GLN A 221 16.36 13.24 -19.90
CA GLN A 221 16.74 14.64 -19.66
C GLN A 221 18.25 14.80 -19.39
N GLY A 222 18.95 13.71 -19.05
CA GLY A 222 20.42 13.66 -18.92
C GLY A 222 21.11 13.32 -20.23
#